data_AF-A0A2G6HIP3-F1
#
_entry.id   AF-A0A2G6HIP3-F1
#
_cell.length_a   1.000
_cell.length_b   1.000
_cell.length_c   1.000
_cell.angle_alpha   90.00
_cell.angle_beta   90.00
_cell.angle_gamma   90.00
#
_symmetry.space_group_name_H-M   'P 1'
#
loop_
_entity.id
_entity.type
_entity.pdbx_description
1 polymer ?
#
loop_
_entity_poly.entity_id
_entity_poly.type
_entity_poly.pdbx_seq_one_letter_code
_entity_poly.pdbx_strand_id
1 'polypeptide(L)' 'PEPAIFAIVLERLGVTADECVFVDDNPRHIAGATAAGIHGILFSSTEQLKQALAKNVN' A
#
# COMPACT_ATOMS: atom_id res chain seq x y z
N PRO A 1 11.36 3.11 -6.02
CA PRO A 1 10.88 4.43 -5.54
C PRO A 1 11.87 5.09 -4.58
N GLU A 2 11.91 6.42 -4.59
CA GLU A 2 12.50 7.16 -3.47
C GLU A 2 11.61 6.98 -2.24
N PRO A 3 12.15 6.56 -1.07
CA PRO A 3 11.33 6.28 0.12
C PRO A 3 10.41 7.43 0.55
N ALA A 4 10.81 8.67 0.27
CA ALA A 4 10.07 9.87 0.64
C ALA A 4 8.70 10.02 -0.05
N ILE A 5 8.46 9.33 -1.18
CA ILE A 5 7.23 9.52 -1.95
C ILE A 5 5.97 9.13 -1.17
N PHE A 6 6.05 8.09 -0.34
CA PHE A 6 4.91 7.62 0.44
C PHE A 6 4.52 8.61 1.55
N ALA A 7 5.49 9.23 2.21
CA ALA A 7 5.24 10.29 3.19
C ALA A 7 4.56 11.51 2.54
N ILE A 8 5.02 11.93 1.35
CA ILE A 8 4.41 13.03 0.59
C ILE A 8 2.97 12.71 0.20
N VAL A 9 2.69 11.46 -0.21
CA VAL A 9 1.32 11.04 -0.56
C VAL A 9 0.39 11.12 0.65
N LEU A 10 0.81 10.58 1.80
CA LEU A 10 0.04 10.64 3.04
C LEU A 10 -0.25 12.09 3.46
N GLU A 11 0.77 12.95 3.44
CA GLU A 11 0.64 14.38 3.75
C GLU A 11 -0.37 15.07 2.81
N ARG A 12 -0.26 14.84 1.51
CA ARG A 12 -1.13 15.47 0.50
C ARG A 12 -2.57 14.97 0.55
N LEU A 13 -2.78 13.71 0.91
CA LEU A 13 -4.11 13.11 1.06
C LEU A 13 -4.73 13.45 2.43
N GLY A 14 -3.92 13.88 3.41
CA GLY A 14 -4.40 14.18 4.76
C GLY A 14 -4.86 12.93 5.52
N VAL A 15 -4.26 11.78 5.23
CA VAL A 15 -4.59 10.48 5.81
C VAL A 15 -3.38 9.87 6.50
N THR A 16 -3.66 8.98 7.44
CA THR A 16 -2.66 8.19 8.14
C THR A 16 -2.34 6.91 7.35
N ALA A 17 -1.20 6.29 7.66
CA ALA A 17 -0.74 5.12 6.92
C ALA A 17 -1.63 3.89 7.15
N ASP A 18 -2.24 3.76 8.33
CA ASP A 18 -3.19 2.72 8.71
C ASP A 18 -4.57 2.85 8.05
N GLU A 19 -4.89 4.04 7.51
CA GLU A 19 -6.08 4.26 6.67
C GLU A 19 -5.84 3.87 5.20
N CYS A 20 -4.62 3.48 4.83
CA CYS A 20 -4.22 3.29 3.45
C CYS A 20 -3.89 1.83 3.10
N VAL A 21 -4.32 1.44 1.90
CA VAL A 21 -3.82 0.25 1.20
C VAL A 21 -3.11 0.66 -0.09
N PHE A 22 -1.89 0.19 -0.28
CA PHE A 22 -1.12 0.40 -1.51
C PHE A 22 -1.01 -0.90 -2.31
N VAL A 23 -1.31 -0.86 -3.60
CA VAL A 23 -1.32 -2.02 -4.51
C VAL A 23 -0.42 -1.74 -5.69
N ASP A 24 0.55 -2.62 -5.94
CA ASP A 24 1.53 -2.52 -7.04
C ASP A 24 2.06 -3.94 -7.36
N ASP A 25 2.50 -4.19 -8.59
CA ASP A 25 3.07 -5.49 -9.00
C ASP A 25 4.60 -5.55 -8.78
N ASN A 26 5.21 -4.45 -8.33
CA ASN A 26 6.63 -4.38 -8.05
C ASN A 26 6.92 -4.57 -6.55
N PRO A 27 7.65 -5.64 -6.15
CA PRO A 27 7.95 -5.91 -4.73
C PRO A 27 8.77 -4.81 -4.07
N ARG A 28 9.58 -4.06 -4.83
CA ARG A 28 10.34 -2.92 -4.32
C ARG A 28 9.43 -1.75 -3.92
N HIS A 29 8.29 -1.58 -4.58
CA HIS A 29 7.32 -0.54 -4.24
C HIS A 29 6.55 -0.92 -2.99
N ILE A 30 6.14 -2.18 -2.88
CA ILE A 30 5.51 -2.73 -1.67
C ILE A 30 6.41 -2.56 -0.45
N ALA A 31 7.70 -2.91 -0.56
CA ALA A 31 8.66 -2.71 0.52
C ALA A 31 8.76 -1.25 0.98
N GLY A 32 8.72 -0.30 0.04
CA GLY A 32 8.72 1.13 0.35
C GLY A 32 7.44 1.59 1.06
N ALA A 33 6.28 1.12 0.61
CA ALA A 33 4.99 1.43 1.24
C ALA A 33 4.93 0.87 2.67
N THR A 34 5.33 -0.39 2.87
CA THR A 34 5.36 -1.03 4.19
C THR A 34 6.35 -0.35 5.14
N ALA A 35 7.51 0.09 4.65
CA ALA A 35 8.47 0.86 5.45
C ALA A 35 7.91 2.23 5.89
N ALA A 36 6.98 2.80 5.12
CA ALA A 36 6.24 4.02 5.48
C ALA A 36 5.00 3.76 6.36
N GLY A 37 4.77 2.50 6.78
CA GLY A 37 3.62 2.11 7.61
C GLY A 37 2.34 1.79 6.85
N ILE A 38 2.34 1.87 5.52
CA ILE A 38 1.17 1.60 4.68
C ILE A 38 1.01 0.09 4.46
N HIS A 39 -0.22 -0.40 4.50
CA HIS A 39 -0.50 -1.80 4.16
C HIS A 39 -0.27 -2.04 2.65
N GLY A 40 0.80 -2.75 2.31
CA GLY A 40 1.18 -3.05 0.93
C GLY A 40 0.69 -4.42 0.46
N ILE A 41 0.04 -4.47 -0.70
CA ILE A 41 -0.40 -5.70 -1.38
C ILE A 41 0.36 -5.85 -2.69
N LEU A 42 1.20 -6.88 -2.79
CA LEU A 42 1.82 -7.26 -4.06
C LEU A 42 0.74 -7.86 -4.98
N PHE A 43 0.48 -7.17 -6.09
CA PHE A 43 -0.50 -7.60 -7.07
C PHE A 43 0.04 -8.76 -7.91
N SER A 44 -0.73 -9.84 -8.01
CA SER A 44 -0.43 -10.95 -8.93
C SER A 44 -1.63 -11.37 -9.79
N SER A 45 -2.86 -11.08 -9.35
CA SER A 45 -4.08 -11.22 -10.13
C SER A 45 -5.24 -10.49 -9.46
N THR A 46 -6.31 -10.24 -10.22
CA THR A 46 -7.55 -9.65 -9.69
C THR A 46 -8.19 -10.51 -8.60
N GLU A 47 -8.16 -11.84 -8.73
CA GLU A 47 -8.75 -12.73 -7.72
C GLU A 47 -7.94 -12.72 -6.41
N GLN A 48 -6.60 -12.70 -6.49
CA GLN A 48 -5.75 -12.52 -5.32
C GLN A 48 -6.01 -11.18 -4.63
N LEU A 49 -6.14 -10.09 -5.40
CA LEU A 49 -6.43 -8.76 -4.85
C LEU A 49 -7.78 -8.71 -4.13
N LYS A 50 -8.84 -9.26 -4.74
CA LYS A 50 -10.17 -9.35 -4.10
C LYS A 50 -10.11 -10.09 -2.76
N GLN A 51 -9.41 -11.22 -2.72
CA GLN A 51 -9.24 -12.01 -1.50
C GLN A 51 -8.44 -11.26 -0.42
N ALA A 52 -7.42 -10.50 -0.82
CA ALA A 52 -6.63 -9.69 0.10
C ALA A 52 -7.46 -8.55 0.69
N LEU A 53 -8.20 -7.82 -0.16
CA LEU A 53 -9.06 -6.71 0.29
C LEU A 53 -10.20 -7.17 1.20
N ALA A 54 -10.81 -8.32 0.93
CA ALA A 54 -11.86 -8.88 1.78
C ALA A 54 -11.39 -9.25 3.20
N LYS A 55 -10.07 -9.42 3.43
CA LYS A 55 -9.48 -9.71 4.75
C LYS A 55 -9.08 -8.46 5.53
N ASN A 56 -8.94 -7.33 4.84
CA ASN A 56 -8.39 -6.08 5.38
C ASN A 56 -9.45 -5.01 5.65
N VAL A 57 -10.73 -5.31 5.44
CA VAL A 57 -11.85 -4.47 5.87
C VAL A 57 -12.31 -5.02 7.22
N ASN A 58 -12.01 -4.28 8.30
CA ASN A 58 -12.71 -4.44 9.59
C ASN A 58 -14.11 -3.83 9.50
#